data_AF-A0A225V936-F1
#
_entry.id   AF-A0A225V936-F1
#
_cell.length_a   1.000
_cell.length_b   1.000
_cell.length_c   1.000
_cell.angle_alpha   90.00
_cell.angle_beta   90.00
_cell.angle_gamma   90.00
#
_symmetry.space_group_name_H-M   'P 1'
#
loop_
_entity.id
_entity.type
_entity.pdbx_description
1 polymer ?
#
loop_
_entity_poly.entity_id
_entity_poly.type
_entity_poly.pdbx_seq_one_letter_code
_entity_poly.pdbx_strand_id
1 'polypeptide(L)'
;MIKREYVPTATFDYNFVIPQNLVTKLSAVVEEEKLKRQMSKYFNSLISLDQPEGTTEEITAYVPGGTPHFTSGDVYNMVEYYNVVRQFKSWLADVKWLQSTRWEENSSNPEPFDAETDSKDLAPDVVGSKHQQLAFNLIKVLEGVSLESTFCLQSEVGTVKMENLVGYVARDRMFSDTIIDFYIRCICSELGYCYALDSYAPVTGCPLPHDTRLSRTHYLVLPTPAITQYFYEPLCNQSYRGILESTFEDIVVRSLTDWHDATMAGTDYPLVENAVWIEAPKQPDGTSCGVLIIGQVYSMLKDSLRFTRAVITADDVAIMRLRIM
;
A
#
# COMPACT_ATOMS: atom_id res chain seq x y z
N MET A 1 -21.54 -4.69 32.38
CA MET A 1 -22.94 -4.94 31.98
C MET A 1 -23.28 -3.94 30.89
N ILE A 2 -23.18 -4.32 29.62
CA ILE A 2 -23.38 -3.40 28.48
C ILE A 2 -24.88 -3.31 28.21
N LYS A 3 -25.44 -2.10 28.33
CA LYS A 3 -26.84 -1.82 28.06
C LYS A 3 -26.96 -1.48 26.57
N ARG A 4 -27.74 -2.27 25.83
CA ARG A 4 -28.07 -1.99 24.43
C ARG A 4 -29.00 -0.78 24.40
N GLU A 5 -28.56 0.30 23.77
CA GLU A 5 -29.43 1.46 23.52
C GLU A 5 -30.57 1.07 22.58
N TYR A 6 -31.76 1.60 22.86
CA TYR A 6 -32.96 1.39 22.05
C TYR A 6 -32.85 2.20 20.77
N VAL A 7 -32.70 1.51 19.63
CA VAL A 7 -32.72 2.13 18.30
C VAL A 7 -34.15 2.04 17.75
N PRO A 8 -34.78 3.16 17.35
CA PRO A 8 -36.15 3.18 16.83
C PRO A 8 -36.36 2.30 15.59
N THR A 9 -37.57 1.77 15.42
CA THR A 9 -37.90 0.85 14.32
C THR A 9 -37.89 1.48 12.93
N ALA A 10 -37.88 2.82 12.83
CA ALA A 10 -37.85 3.57 11.58
C ALA A 10 -36.43 3.70 10.97
N THR A 11 -35.39 3.23 11.69
CA THR A 11 -33.99 3.19 11.24
C THR A 11 -33.52 1.76 10.96
N PHE A 12 -34.44 0.82 10.73
CA PHE A 12 -34.08 -0.52 10.28
C PHE A 12 -33.75 -0.50 8.79
N ASP A 13 -32.45 -0.45 8.48
CA ASP A 13 -31.95 -1.10 7.27
C ASP A 13 -32.27 -2.60 7.39
N TYR A 14 -32.84 -3.14 6.32
CA TYR A 14 -33.41 -4.49 6.21
C TYR A 14 -32.75 -5.56 7.11
N ASN A 15 -33.55 -6.26 7.94
CA ASN A 15 -33.09 -7.37 8.82
C ASN A 15 -32.72 -8.67 8.06
N PHE A 16 -32.50 -8.61 6.75
CA PHE A 16 -32.15 -9.77 5.93
C PHE A 16 -30.93 -9.46 5.07
N VAL A 17 -30.08 -10.46 4.89
CA VAL A 17 -28.90 -10.35 4.01
C VAL A 17 -29.33 -10.73 2.59
N ILE A 18 -29.17 -9.80 1.66
CA ILE A 18 -29.40 -10.07 0.22
C ILE A 18 -28.19 -10.82 -0.33
N PRO A 19 -28.36 -11.90 -1.12
CA PRO A 19 -27.24 -12.62 -1.73
C PRO A 19 -26.29 -11.71 -2.53
N GLN A 20 -24.97 -11.92 -2.39
CA GLN A 20 -23.93 -11.05 -2.98
C GLN A 20 -24.09 -10.84 -4.49
N ASN A 21 -24.40 -11.92 -5.20
CA ASN A 21 -24.66 -11.91 -6.64
C ASN A 21 -25.83 -11.01 -7.04
N LEU A 22 -26.86 -10.88 -6.19
CA LEU A 22 -27.96 -9.94 -6.43
C LEU A 22 -27.54 -8.50 -6.10
N VAL A 23 -26.78 -8.29 -5.02
CA VAL A 23 -26.23 -6.96 -4.69
C VAL A 23 -25.32 -6.44 -5.81
N THR A 24 -24.46 -7.28 -6.39
CA THR A 24 -23.62 -6.90 -7.54
C THR A 24 -24.46 -6.44 -8.74
N LYS A 25 -25.58 -7.14 -9.02
CA LYS A 25 -26.50 -6.73 -10.10
C LYS A 25 -27.19 -5.41 -9.80
N LEU A 26 -27.67 -5.22 -8.57
CA LEU A 26 -28.31 -3.97 -8.16
C LEU A 26 -27.33 -2.79 -8.22
N SER A 27 -26.10 -2.97 -7.77
CA SER A 27 -25.03 -1.98 -7.86
C SER A 27 -24.72 -1.61 -9.31
N ALA A 28 -24.63 -2.59 -10.22
CA ALA A 28 -24.42 -2.32 -11.64
C ALA A 28 -25.56 -1.49 -12.25
N VAL A 29 -26.82 -1.78 -11.89
CA VAL A 29 -27.99 -1.00 -12.34
C VAL A 29 -27.93 0.44 -11.83
N VAL A 30 -27.58 0.64 -10.55
CA VAL A 30 -27.45 1.98 -9.95
C VAL A 30 -26.33 2.78 -10.63
N GLU A 31 -25.16 2.18 -10.86
CA GLU A 31 -24.04 2.86 -11.52
C GLU A 31 -24.34 3.17 -12.99
N GLU A 32 -24.99 2.27 -13.72
CA GLU A 32 -25.41 2.52 -15.11
C GLU A 32 -26.38 3.70 -15.20
N GLU A 33 -27.36 3.76 -14.30
CA GLU A 33 -28.34 4.85 -14.25
C GLU A 33 -27.68 6.19 -13.84
N LYS A 34 -26.74 6.15 -12.90
CA LYS A 34 -25.94 7.32 -12.51
C LYS A 34 -25.13 7.86 -13.68
N LEU A 35 -24.48 6.99 -14.46
CA LEU A 35 -23.74 7.38 -15.68
C LEU A 35 -24.66 7.99 -16.74
N LYS A 36 -25.86 7.42 -16.97
CA LYS A 36 -26.86 7.98 -17.90
C LYS A 36 -27.25 9.41 -17.50
N ARG A 37 -27.52 9.64 -16.22
CA ARG A 37 -27.87 10.98 -15.70
C ARG A 37 -26.70 11.96 -15.82
N GLN A 38 -25.46 11.53 -15.58
CA GLN A 38 -24.26 12.36 -15.77
C GLN A 38 -24.06 12.75 -17.25
N MET A 39 -24.20 11.80 -18.18
CA MET A 39 -24.11 12.09 -19.62
C MET A 39 -25.23 13.01 -20.10
N SER A 40 -26.45 12.86 -19.56
CA SER A 40 -27.57 13.76 -19.86
C SER A 40 -27.30 15.19 -19.41
N LYS A 41 -26.65 15.40 -18.26
CA LYS A 41 -26.22 16.74 -17.81
C LYS A 41 -25.18 17.37 -18.76
N TYR A 42 -24.27 16.57 -19.30
CA TYR A 42 -23.28 17.03 -20.29
C TYR A 42 -23.91 17.41 -21.65
N PHE A 43 -25.01 16.78 -22.03
CA PHE A 43 -25.76 17.16 -23.24
C PHE A 43 -26.69 18.36 -23.02
N ASN A 44 -27.15 18.58 -21.79
CA ASN A 44 -28.03 19.71 -21.44
C ASN A 44 -27.26 21.00 -21.07
N SER A 45 -25.93 20.96 -20.95
CA SER A 45 -25.11 22.12 -20.54
C SER A 45 -24.96 23.23 -21.60
N LEU A 46 -25.71 23.19 -22.70
CA LEU A 46 -25.85 24.33 -23.63
C LEU A 46 -27.03 25.24 -23.30
N ILE A 47 -27.90 24.89 -22.33
CA ILE A 47 -29.00 25.76 -21.91
C ILE A 47 -29.19 25.67 -20.39
N SER A 48 -29.18 26.83 -19.74
CA SER A 48 -29.44 27.14 -18.31
C SER A 48 -28.26 27.10 -17.33
N LEU A 49 -27.55 28.23 -17.26
CA LEU A 49 -27.04 28.75 -15.97
C LEU A 49 -28.26 29.23 -15.17
N ASP A 50 -28.70 28.42 -14.21
CA ASP A 50 -29.37 28.82 -12.95
C ASP A 50 -30.10 27.61 -12.36
N GLN A 51 -29.35 26.68 -11.76
CA GLN A 51 -29.92 25.79 -10.75
C GLN A 51 -28.93 25.63 -9.59
N PRO A 52 -29.41 25.68 -8.33
CA PRO A 52 -28.56 25.51 -7.16
C PRO A 52 -27.96 24.10 -7.14
N GLU A 53 -26.67 24.02 -6.85
CA GLU A 53 -25.98 22.78 -6.52
C GLU A 53 -26.70 22.05 -5.39
N GLY A 54 -27.26 20.88 -5.68
CA GLY A 54 -27.74 19.96 -4.63
C GLY A 54 -29.15 19.40 -4.83
N THR A 55 -29.33 18.56 -5.84
CA THR A 55 -30.32 17.45 -5.79
C THR A 55 -29.77 16.26 -6.58
N THR A 56 -28.97 15.41 -5.94
CA THR A 56 -28.80 14.03 -6.39
C THR A 56 -30.10 13.28 -6.13
N GLU A 57 -30.98 13.21 -7.13
CA GLU A 57 -32.17 12.37 -7.08
C GLU A 57 -31.76 10.90 -6.81
N GLU A 58 -32.25 10.35 -5.71
CA GLU A 58 -32.00 8.99 -5.25
C GLU A 58 -32.48 7.97 -6.31
N ILE A 59 -31.62 7.02 -6.70
CA ILE A 59 -31.96 6.01 -7.72
C ILE A 59 -32.64 4.84 -7.02
N THR A 60 -33.80 4.38 -7.52
CA THR A 60 -34.46 3.19 -6.98
C THR A 60 -34.26 1.99 -7.92
N ALA A 61 -33.58 0.96 -7.43
CA ALA A 61 -33.40 -0.33 -8.10
C ALA A 61 -34.48 -1.33 -7.66
N TYR A 62 -34.90 -2.21 -8.56
CA TYR A 62 -35.95 -3.19 -8.30
C TYR A 62 -35.67 -4.53 -8.98
N VAL A 63 -36.16 -5.61 -8.38
CA VAL A 63 -36.09 -6.96 -8.95
C VAL A 63 -37.30 -7.16 -9.87
N PRO A 64 -37.13 -7.75 -11.07
CA PRO A 64 -38.26 -8.05 -11.95
C PRO A 64 -39.27 -8.96 -11.24
N GLY A 65 -40.50 -8.48 -11.03
CA GLY A 65 -41.57 -9.24 -10.36
C GLY A 65 -42.20 -8.57 -9.12
N GLY A 66 -41.70 -7.42 -8.67
CA GLY A 66 -42.32 -6.63 -7.60
C GLY A 66 -41.34 -6.20 -6.49
N THR A 67 -41.89 -5.91 -5.31
CA THR A 67 -41.13 -5.55 -4.10
C THR A 67 -40.16 -6.66 -3.67
N PRO A 68 -39.06 -6.32 -2.97
CA PRO A 68 -38.68 -4.99 -2.47
C PRO A 68 -38.04 -4.05 -3.51
N HIS A 69 -38.21 -2.75 -3.27
CA HIS A 69 -37.51 -1.67 -3.96
C HIS A 69 -36.35 -1.21 -3.09
N PHE A 70 -35.19 -0.97 -3.68
CA PHE A 70 -33.98 -0.54 -2.97
C PHE A 70 -33.54 0.81 -3.48
N THR A 71 -33.33 1.76 -2.58
CA THR A 71 -32.70 3.02 -2.95
C THR A 71 -31.22 2.81 -3.25
N SER A 72 -30.58 3.77 -3.91
CA SER A 72 -29.13 3.75 -4.11
C SER A 72 -28.39 3.71 -2.77
N GLY A 73 -28.92 4.36 -1.73
CA GLY A 73 -28.40 4.26 -0.37
C GLY A 73 -28.44 2.83 0.16
N ASP A 74 -29.59 2.16 0.04
CA ASP A 74 -29.73 0.74 0.42
C ASP A 74 -28.72 -0.14 -0.31
N VAL A 75 -28.56 0.05 -1.63
CA VAL A 75 -27.63 -0.73 -2.45
C VAL A 75 -26.17 -0.48 -2.04
N TYR A 76 -25.78 0.77 -1.77
CA TYR A 76 -24.43 1.07 -1.30
C TYR A 76 -24.16 0.47 0.08
N ASN A 77 -25.11 0.52 1.02
CA ASN A 77 -24.99 -0.12 2.32
C ASN A 77 -24.81 -1.64 2.19
N MET A 78 -25.53 -2.28 1.25
CA MET A 78 -25.36 -3.71 0.97
C MET A 78 -24.01 -4.03 0.33
N VAL A 79 -23.52 -3.20 -0.59
CA VAL A 79 -22.17 -3.34 -1.16
C VAL A 79 -21.14 -3.24 -0.03
N GLU A 80 -21.30 -2.28 0.86
CA GLU A 80 -20.39 -2.06 1.97
C GLU A 80 -20.39 -3.22 2.98
N TYR A 81 -21.57 -3.78 3.29
CA TYR A 81 -21.65 -5.02 4.06
C TYR A 81 -20.79 -6.15 3.45
N TYR A 82 -20.86 -6.34 2.12
CA TYR A 82 -20.05 -7.36 1.45
C TYR A 82 -18.56 -7.00 1.35
N ASN A 83 -18.19 -5.71 1.36
CA ASN A 83 -16.81 -5.28 1.50
C ASN A 83 -16.26 -5.68 2.88
N VAL A 84 -16.99 -5.38 3.96
CA VAL A 84 -16.63 -5.79 5.33
C VAL A 84 -16.52 -7.31 5.46
N VAL A 85 -17.48 -8.07 4.91
CA VAL A 85 -17.42 -9.55 4.91
C VAL A 85 -16.18 -10.06 4.18
N ARG A 86 -15.77 -9.43 3.07
CA ARG A 86 -14.56 -9.78 2.34
C ARG A 86 -13.30 -9.49 3.17
N GLN A 87 -13.22 -8.31 3.77
CA GLN A 87 -12.10 -7.93 4.65
C GLN A 87 -11.99 -8.88 5.84
N PHE A 88 -13.10 -9.25 6.48
CA PHE A 88 -13.12 -10.24 7.57
C PHE A 88 -12.61 -11.61 7.13
N LYS A 89 -12.98 -12.08 5.93
CA LYS A 89 -12.44 -13.33 5.38
C LYS A 89 -10.93 -13.25 5.11
N SER A 90 -10.46 -12.11 4.63
CA SER A 90 -9.02 -11.85 4.45
C SER A 90 -8.28 -11.88 5.79
N TRP A 91 -8.82 -11.21 6.81
CA TRP A 91 -8.29 -11.23 8.17
C TRP A 91 -8.15 -12.66 8.69
N LEU A 92 -9.21 -13.47 8.56
CA LEU A 92 -9.20 -14.86 9.01
C LEU A 92 -8.14 -15.69 8.26
N ALA A 93 -7.96 -15.45 6.96
CA ALA A 93 -6.95 -16.14 6.17
C ALA A 93 -5.53 -15.78 6.61
N ASP A 94 -5.29 -14.52 6.95
CA ASP A 94 -3.98 -14.04 7.42
C ASP A 94 -3.65 -14.55 8.82
N VAL A 95 -4.61 -14.51 9.75
CA VAL A 95 -4.47 -15.12 11.08
C VAL A 95 -4.22 -16.63 10.94
N LYS A 96 -4.96 -17.32 10.07
CA LYS A 96 -4.75 -18.74 9.82
C LYS A 96 -3.35 -19.02 9.26
N TRP A 97 -2.85 -18.18 8.35
CA TRP A 97 -1.48 -18.31 7.84
C TRP A 97 -0.44 -18.16 8.95
N LEU A 98 -0.58 -17.15 9.83
CA LEU A 98 0.29 -16.99 11.00
C LEU A 98 0.23 -18.19 11.96
N GLN A 99 -0.96 -18.79 12.14
CA GLN A 99 -1.14 -19.92 13.06
C GLN A 99 -0.68 -21.27 12.49
N SER A 100 -0.84 -21.48 11.19
CA SER A 100 -0.61 -22.80 10.55
C SER A 100 0.79 -22.96 9.96
N THR A 101 1.52 -21.86 9.75
CA THR A 101 2.90 -21.91 9.29
C THR A 101 3.81 -22.40 10.41
N ARG A 102 4.73 -23.32 10.10
CA ARG A 102 5.67 -23.89 11.07
C ARG A 102 6.89 -22.98 11.21
N TRP A 103 6.70 -21.81 11.82
CA TRP A 103 7.74 -20.78 11.94
C TRP A 103 8.99 -21.26 12.68
N GLU A 104 8.80 -22.13 13.67
CA GLU A 104 9.88 -22.73 14.46
C GLU A 104 10.84 -23.62 13.66
N GLU A 105 10.39 -24.14 12.52
CA GLU A 105 11.20 -25.00 11.65
C GLU A 105 11.90 -24.24 10.54
N ASN A 106 11.53 -22.97 10.35
CA ASN A 106 12.10 -22.15 9.31
C ASN A 106 13.42 -21.53 9.78
N SER A 107 14.53 -21.97 9.19
CA SER A 107 15.89 -21.50 9.47
C SER A 107 16.31 -20.29 8.63
N SER A 108 15.51 -19.83 7.67
CA SER A 108 15.82 -18.66 6.85
C SER A 108 15.88 -17.41 7.73
N ASN A 109 16.96 -16.64 7.63
CA ASN A 109 17.12 -15.38 8.36
C ASN A 109 17.59 -14.27 7.40
N PRO A 110 16.71 -13.77 6.50
CA PRO A 110 17.08 -12.73 5.56
C PRO A 110 17.43 -11.43 6.30
N GLU A 111 18.25 -10.58 5.69
CA GLU A 111 18.70 -9.32 6.31
C GLU A 111 17.56 -8.29 6.54
N PRO A 112 16.62 -8.05 5.61
CA PRO A 112 15.67 -6.96 5.77
C PRO A 112 14.85 -7.06 7.05
N PHE A 113 14.77 -5.94 7.76
CA PHE A 113 14.08 -5.76 9.04
C PHE A 113 14.56 -6.70 10.16
N ASP A 114 15.77 -7.26 10.05
CA ASP A 114 16.32 -8.14 11.09
C ASP A 114 16.60 -7.37 12.39
N ALA A 115 17.00 -6.11 12.32
CA ALA A 115 17.27 -5.27 13.47
C ALA A 115 15.98 -4.87 14.20
N GLU A 116 14.97 -4.42 13.46
CA GLU A 116 13.70 -3.92 14.00
C GLU A 116 12.85 -5.05 14.63
N THR A 117 13.15 -6.30 14.27
CA THR A 117 12.50 -7.48 14.84
C THR A 117 13.38 -8.25 15.84
N ASP A 118 14.52 -7.71 16.25
CA ASP A 118 15.54 -8.38 17.08
C ASP A 118 15.94 -9.78 16.56
N SER A 119 16.00 -9.94 15.24
CA SER A 119 16.38 -11.16 14.53
C SER A 119 17.82 -11.12 13.99
N LYS A 120 18.48 -9.97 14.11
CA LYS A 120 19.85 -9.74 13.65
C LYS A 120 20.86 -10.57 14.43
N ASP A 121 21.81 -11.16 13.71
CA ASP A 121 22.93 -11.97 14.25
C ASP A 121 22.51 -13.11 15.20
N LEU A 122 21.26 -13.56 15.11
CA LEU A 122 20.76 -14.70 15.87
C LEU A 122 21.46 -16.00 15.45
N ALA A 123 21.77 -16.85 16.43
CA ALA A 123 22.27 -18.19 16.17
C ALA A 123 21.22 -19.05 15.45
N PRO A 124 21.61 -19.93 14.50
CA PRO A 124 20.65 -20.67 13.68
C PRO A 124 19.61 -21.50 14.47
N ASP A 125 19.96 -21.97 15.67
CA ASP A 125 19.11 -22.77 16.55
C ASP A 125 18.00 -21.96 17.24
N VAL A 126 18.14 -20.63 17.32
CA VAL A 126 17.14 -19.75 17.97
C VAL A 126 16.29 -18.95 16.97
N VAL A 127 16.70 -18.88 15.70
CA VAL A 127 16.01 -18.13 14.63
C VAL A 127 14.54 -18.56 14.49
N GLY A 128 14.26 -19.86 14.35
CA GLY A 128 12.90 -20.35 14.20
C GLY A 128 12.01 -20.00 15.40
N SER A 129 12.54 -20.13 16.62
CA SER A 129 11.82 -19.75 17.85
C SER A 129 11.46 -18.27 17.86
N LYS A 130 12.35 -17.40 17.36
CA LYS A 130 12.08 -15.96 17.22
C LYS A 130 10.97 -15.69 16.19
N HIS A 131 10.97 -16.36 15.05
CA HIS A 131 9.89 -16.23 14.06
C HIS A 131 8.53 -16.66 14.63
N GLN A 132 8.50 -17.78 15.37
CA GLN A 132 7.28 -18.23 16.05
C GLN A 132 6.77 -17.22 17.08
N GLN A 133 7.70 -16.58 17.81
CA GLN A 133 7.35 -15.52 18.76
C GLN A 133 6.78 -14.28 18.04
N LEU A 134 7.40 -13.84 16.94
CA LEU A 134 6.91 -12.71 16.13
C LEU A 134 5.49 -12.99 15.61
N ALA A 135 5.26 -14.16 15.02
CA ALA A 135 3.93 -14.55 14.53
C ALA A 135 2.88 -14.56 15.65
N PHE A 136 3.24 -15.06 16.84
CA PHE A 136 2.35 -15.05 18.01
C PHE A 136 2.02 -13.63 18.49
N ASN A 137 3.01 -12.74 18.51
CA ASN A 137 2.79 -11.34 18.87
C ASN A 137 1.90 -10.62 17.86
N LEU A 138 2.10 -10.87 16.56
CA LEU A 138 1.26 -10.31 15.51
C LEU A 138 -0.19 -10.78 15.62
N ILE A 139 -0.43 -12.08 15.88
CA ILE A 139 -1.80 -12.58 16.12
C ILE A 139 -2.48 -11.79 17.24
N LYS A 140 -1.79 -11.53 18.36
CA LYS A 140 -2.36 -10.72 19.45
C LYS A 140 -2.69 -9.29 19.03
N VAL A 141 -1.84 -8.66 18.21
CA VAL A 141 -2.14 -7.33 17.65
C VAL A 141 -3.38 -7.41 16.77
N LEU A 142 -3.43 -8.37 15.85
CA LEU A 142 -4.56 -8.58 14.92
C LEU A 142 -5.88 -8.85 15.64
N GLU A 143 -5.87 -9.57 16.76
CA GLU A 143 -7.03 -9.84 17.60
C GLU A 143 -7.46 -8.64 18.47
N GLY A 144 -6.54 -7.72 18.73
CA GLY A 144 -6.77 -6.55 19.59
C GLY A 144 -7.23 -5.28 18.84
N VAL A 145 -7.25 -5.29 17.51
CA VAL A 145 -7.57 -4.12 16.67
C VAL A 145 -8.82 -4.32 15.82
N SER A 146 -9.44 -3.20 15.41
CA SER A 146 -10.55 -3.19 14.45
C SER A 146 -10.02 -2.97 13.03
N LEU A 147 -10.81 -3.31 12.00
CA LEU A 147 -10.50 -2.96 10.62
C LEU A 147 -10.43 -1.43 10.40
N GLU A 148 -11.17 -0.67 11.22
CA GLU A 148 -11.11 0.80 11.26
C GLU A 148 -9.94 1.37 12.07
N SER A 149 -9.12 0.53 12.70
CA SER A 149 -7.96 1.00 13.44
C SER A 149 -6.93 1.59 12.46
N THR A 150 -6.41 2.77 12.79
CA THR A 150 -5.36 3.44 12.03
C THR A 150 -4.05 3.35 12.79
N PHE A 151 -3.01 2.90 12.10
CA PHE A 151 -1.63 2.94 12.57
C PHE A 151 -0.97 4.21 12.02
N CYS A 152 -0.28 4.92 12.90
CA CYS A 152 0.41 6.16 12.56
C CYS A 152 1.89 6.03 12.93
N LEU A 153 2.76 6.54 12.06
CA LEU A 153 4.16 6.76 12.42
C LEU A 153 4.28 7.79 13.53
N GLN A 154 5.33 7.69 14.36
CA GLN A 154 5.62 8.68 15.40
C GLN A 154 5.87 10.08 14.83
N SER A 155 6.34 10.16 13.58
CA SER A 155 6.50 11.41 12.83
C SER A 155 5.18 12.00 12.32
N GLU A 156 4.07 11.25 12.40
CA GLU A 156 2.75 11.58 11.83
C GLU A 156 2.73 11.70 10.29
N VAL A 157 3.85 11.47 9.61
CA VAL A 157 4.00 11.62 8.15
C VAL A 157 3.39 10.44 7.37
N GLY A 158 3.06 9.34 8.04
CA GLY A 158 2.47 8.16 7.42
C GLY A 158 1.39 7.55 8.30
N THR A 159 0.21 7.31 7.70
CA THR A 159 -0.86 6.57 8.34
C THR A 159 -1.34 5.44 7.44
N VAL A 160 -1.72 4.32 8.02
CA VAL A 160 -2.33 3.20 7.31
C VAL A 160 -3.46 2.63 8.14
N LYS A 161 -4.61 2.42 7.51
CA LYS A 161 -5.71 1.71 8.14
C LYS A 161 -5.47 0.21 8.11
N MET A 162 -5.96 -0.48 9.14
CA MET A 162 -5.87 -1.91 9.27
C MET A 162 -6.52 -2.66 8.08
N GLU A 163 -7.63 -2.15 7.55
CA GLU A 163 -8.26 -2.67 6.33
C GLU A 163 -7.36 -2.67 5.09
N ASN A 164 -6.34 -1.81 5.04
CA ASN A 164 -5.37 -1.74 3.94
C ASN A 164 -4.19 -2.69 4.13
N LEU A 165 -3.94 -3.19 5.34
CA LEU A 165 -2.88 -4.18 5.61
C LEU A 165 -3.42 -5.61 5.48
N VAL A 166 -4.62 -5.83 6.03
CA VAL A 166 -5.29 -7.13 6.06
C VAL A 166 -5.61 -7.62 4.66
N GLY A 167 -5.15 -8.82 4.33
CA GLY A 167 -5.35 -9.46 3.04
C GLY A 167 -4.41 -8.98 1.95
N TYR A 168 -3.43 -8.14 2.29
CA TYR A 168 -2.54 -7.53 1.31
C TYR A 168 -1.05 -7.72 1.64
N VAL A 169 -0.68 -7.93 2.91
CA VAL A 169 0.74 -8.15 3.30
C VAL A 169 1.10 -9.64 3.47
N ALA A 170 0.23 -10.40 4.13
CA ALA A 170 0.48 -11.82 4.43
C ALA A 170 0.41 -12.72 3.18
N ARG A 171 0.88 -13.97 3.32
CA ARG A 171 0.74 -15.04 2.32
C ARG A 171 1.38 -14.68 0.98
N ASP A 172 0.71 -14.98 -0.12
CA ASP A 172 1.09 -14.79 -1.52
C ASP A 172 0.45 -13.53 -2.13
N ARG A 173 0.17 -12.52 -1.30
CA ARG A 173 -0.52 -11.30 -1.75
C ARG A 173 0.47 -10.30 -2.32
N MET A 174 0.13 -9.73 -3.47
CA MET A 174 0.89 -8.62 -4.04
C MET A 174 0.60 -7.35 -3.25
N PHE A 175 1.66 -6.64 -2.86
CA PHE A 175 1.52 -5.38 -2.15
C PHE A 175 0.90 -4.34 -3.07
N SER A 176 -0.04 -3.55 -2.54
CA SER A 176 -0.55 -2.37 -3.22
C SER A 176 0.44 -1.22 -3.13
N ASP A 177 0.29 -0.24 -4.01
CA ASP A 177 1.06 1.02 -3.96
C ASP A 177 0.97 1.67 -2.58
N THR A 178 -0.21 1.67 -1.96
CA THR A 178 -0.44 2.20 -0.60
C THR A 178 0.44 1.53 0.45
N ILE A 179 0.63 0.22 0.36
CA ILE A 179 1.49 -0.52 1.30
C ILE A 179 2.95 -0.15 1.04
N ILE A 180 3.38 -0.19 -0.22
CA ILE A 180 4.77 0.10 -0.59
C ILE A 180 5.15 1.51 -0.16
N ASP A 181 4.32 2.49 -0.49
CA ASP A 181 4.53 3.89 -0.14
C ASP A 181 4.52 4.10 1.39
N PHE A 182 3.58 3.48 2.12
CA PHE A 182 3.57 3.54 3.59
C PHE A 182 4.88 3.01 4.19
N TYR A 183 5.34 1.81 3.79
CA TYR A 183 6.56 1.22 4.34
C TYR A 183 7.83 1.96 3.93
N ILE A 184 7.91 2.48 2.70
CA ILE A 184 9.04 3.33 2.32
C ILE A 184 9.07 4.59 3.20
N ARG A 185 7.92 5.21 3.49
CA ARG A 185 7.84 6.33 4.44
C ARG A 185 8.23 5.93 5.86
N CYS A 186 7.89 4.72 6.31
CA CYS A 186 8.34 4.18 7.60
C CYS A 186 9.87 4.12 7.66
N ILE A 187 10.51 3.50 6.65
CA ILE A 187 11.97 3.41 6.55
C ILE A 187 12.58 4.81 6.54
N CYS A 188 12.02 5.73 5.74
CA CYS A 188 12.57 7.07 5.62
C CYS A 188 12.44 7.88 6.92
N SER A 189 11.35 7.69 7.65
CA SER A 189 11.11 8.36 8.92
C SER A 189 12.06 7.88 10.02
N GLU A 190 12.46 6.60 10.00
CA GLU A 190 13.34 6.04 11.02
C GLU A 190 14.81 6.43 10.80
N LEU A 191 15.29 6.33 9.55
CA LEU A 191 16.69 6.60 9.24
C LEU A 191 17.02 8.10 9.26
N GLY A 192 16.03 8.94 9.00
CA GLY A 192 16.21 10.38 8.89
C GLY A 192 17.05 10.75 7.66
N TYR A 193 16.97 12.03 7.28
CA TYR A 193 17.66 12.52 6.09
C TYR A 193 17.36 11.65 4.87
N CYS A 194 16.11 11.28 4.62
CA CYS A 194 15.75 10.61 3.38
C CYS A 194 14.38 10.98 2.89
N TYR A 195 14.21 10.90 1.57
CA TYR A 195 12.99 11.31 0.90
C TYR A 195 12.55 10.29 -0.13
N ALA A 196 11.29 9.88 0.04
CA ALA A 196 10.59 9.00 -0.86
C ALA A 196 9.71 9.81 -1.81
N LEU A 197 9.84 9.53 -3.10
CA LEU A 197 8.86 9.99 -4.07
C LEU A 197 7.62 9.09 -4.02
N ASP A 198 6.45 9.71 -4.10
CA ASP A 198 5.19 8.99 -4.15
C ASP A 198 5.12 8.11 -5.41
N SER A 199 4.60 6.89 -5.29
CA SER A 199 4.47 5.96 -6.42
C SER A 199 3.60 6.48 -7.56
N TYR A 200 2.72 7.46 -7.29
CA TYR A 200 1.89 8.13 -8.29
C TYR A 200 2.57 9.34 -8.93
N ALA A 201 3.76 9.75 -8.48
CA ALA A 201 4.49 10.89 -9.03
C ALA A 201 4.70 10.84 -10.56
N PRO A 202 4.87 9.67 -11.22
CA PRO A 202 4.91 9.60 -12.67
C PRO A 202 3.63 10.07 -13.37
N VAL A 203 2.49 9.96 -12.71
CA VAL A 203 1.17 10.31 -13.24
C VAL A 203 0.74 11.70 -12.79
N THR A 204 0.98 12.04 -11.53
CA THR A 204 0.48 13.28 -10.90
C THR A 204 1.53 14.40 -10.86
N GLY A 205 2.78 14.10 -11.21
CA GLY A 205 3.93 14.96 -10.95
C GLY A 205 4.40 14.84 -9.50
N CYS A 206 5.61 15.33 -9.25
CA CYS A 206 6.19 15.37 -7.91
C CYS A 206 5.65 16.58 -7.14
N PRO A 207 5.42 16.45 -5.82
CA PRO A 207 5.05 17.59 -4.99
C PRO A 207 6.18 18.63 -4.97
N LEU A 208 5.81 19.88 -4.65
CA LEU A 208 6.74 21.01 -4.61
C LEU A 208 7.92 20.75 -3.64
N PRO A 209 9.10 21.35 -3.90
CA PRO A 209 10.27 21.21 -3.06
C PRO A 209 9.99 21.51 -1.58
N HIS A 210 10.51 20.69 -0.69
CA HIS A 210 10.46 20.96 0.75
C HIS A 210 11.41 22.10 1.11
N ASP A 211 11.13 22.82 2.21
CA ASP A 211 12.04 23.85 2.76
C ASP A 211 13.40 23.28 3.25
N THR A 212 13.60 21.97 3.14
CA THR A 212 14.84 21.27 3.52
C THR A 212 15.82 21.26 2.35
N ARG A 213 17.08 21.60 2.60
CA ARG A 213 18.15 21.57 1.59
C ARG A 213 18.37 20.17 1.02
N LEU A 214 18.46 20.06 -0.31
CA LEU A 214 18.76 18.82 -1.03
C LEU A 214 20.01 18.12 -0.47
N SER A 215 21.08 18.87 -0.23
CA SER A 215 22.36 18.38 0.33
C SER A 215 22.28 17.71 1.70
N ARG A 216 21.15 17.80 2.41
CA ARG A 216 20.95 17.18 3.72
C ARG A 216 20.11 15.91 3.66
N THR A 217 19.69 15.42 2.49
CA THR A 217 18.72 14.32 2.38
C THR A 217 19.22 13.24 1.42
N HIS A 218 19.24 11.99 1.87
CA HIS A 218 19.38 10.76 1.08
C HIS A 218 18.09 10.47 0.31
N TYR A 219 18.05 10.74 -0.98
CA TYR A 219 16.89 10.41 -1.78
C TYR A 219 16.81 8.90 -2.00
N LEU A 220 15.63 8.42 -2.41
CA LEU A 220 15.55 7.18 -3.19
C LEU A 220 16.18 7.39 -4.59
N VAL A 221 17.47 7.72 -4.54
CA VAL A 221 18.58 7.90 -5.48
C VAL A 221 19.69 8.38 -4.55
N LEU A 222 20.56 7.48 -4.10
CA LEU A 222 21.51 7.73 -3.01
C LEU A 222 22.51 8.85 -3.42
N PRO A 223 22.56 10.00 -2.71
CA PRO A 223 23.52 11.05 -3.00
C PRO A 223 24.75 10.89 -2.11
N THR A 224 25.91 10.76 -2.76
CA THR A 224 27.20 11.19 -2.21
C THR A 224 27.48 12.60 -2.79
N PRO A 225 28.69 13.20 -2.84
CA PRO A 225 28.86 14.49 -3.53
C PRO A 225 28.49 14.44 -5.02
N ALA A 226 28.21 13.25 -5.54
CA ALA A 226 27.51 12.98 -6.80
C ALA A 226 26.16 12.26 -6.54
N ILE A 227 25.21 12.47 -7.46
CA ILE A 227 23.92 11.76 -7.49
C ILE A 227 24.14 10.42 -8.20
N THR A 228 24.09 9.31 -7.46
CA THR A 228 24.21 7.96 -8.04
C THR A 228 22.83 7.33 -8.13
N GLN A 229 22.37 7.08 -9.35
CA GLN A 229 21.07 6.46 -9.61
C GLN A 229 21.16 4.93 -9.57
N TYR A 230 20.22 4.31 -8.87
CA TYR A 230 20.12 2.86 -8.74
C TYR A 230 18.77 2.39 -9.27
N PHE A 231 18.80 1.48 -10.23
CA PHE A 231 17.61 0.84 -10.78
C PHE A 231 17.50 -0.59 -10.28
N TYR A 232 16.32 -0.95 -9.78
CA TYR A 232 16.03 -2.30 -9.33
C TYR A 232 14.67 -2.74 -9.83
N GLU A 233 14.63 -3.94 -10.44
CA GLU A 233 13.41 -4.59 -10.86
C GLU A 233 13.45 -6.05 -10.40
N PRO A 234 12.64 -6.46 -9.40
CA PRO A 234 12.56 -7.82 -8.89
C PRO A 234 12.37 -8.96 -9.91
N LEU A 235 11.72 -8.79 -11.07
CA LEU A 235 11.70 -9.84 -12.12
C LEU A 235 12.98 -9.86 -12.95
N CYS A 236 13.79 -8.78 -12.88
CA CYS A 236 14.97 -8.54 -13.71
C CYS A 236 14.67 -8.72 -15.20
N ASN A 237 13.47 -8.34 -15.63
CA ASN A 237 13.09 -8.42 -17.03
C ASN A 237 13.61 -7.18 -17.77
N GLN A 238 14.48 -7.43 -18.76
CA GLN A 238 15.14 -6.37 -19.54
C GLN A 238 14.15 -5.43 -20.26
N SER A 239 12.91 -5.88 -20.53
CA SER A 239 11.90 -5.04 -21.19
C SER A 239 11.49 -3.82 -20.35
N TYR A 240 11.65 -3.87 -19.02
CA TYR A 240 11.29 -2.76 -18.14
C TYR A 240 12.41 -1.72 -17.98
N ARG A 241 13.63 -1.99 -18.47
CA ARG A 241 14.77 -1.09 -18.27
C ARG A 241 14.54 0.28 -18.88
N GLY A 242 14.16 0.32 -20.15
CA GLY A 242 13.89 1.57 -20.85
C GLY A 242 12.75 2.36 -20.20
N ILE A 243 11.74 1.68 -19.63
CA ILE A 243 10.63 2.34 -18.92
C ILE A 243 11.11 2.97 -17.62
N LEU A 244 11.93 2.26 -16.84
CA LEU A 244 12.49 2.78 -15.59
C LEU A 244 13.45 3.94 -15.83
N GLU A 245 14.33 3.82 -16.81
CA GLU A 245 15.26 4.88 -17.22
C GLU A 245 14.51 6.12 -17.71
N SER A 246 13.52 5.96 -18.62
CA SER A 246 12.75 7.10 -19.12
C SER A 246 11.92 7.77 -18.02
N THR A 247 11.32 6.97 -17.12
CA THR A 247 10.55 7.52 -15.98
C THR A 247 11.45 8.34 -15.06
N PHE A 248 12.67 7.87 -14.81
CA PHE A 248 13.64 8.61 -14.02
C PHE A 248 14.04 9.92 -14.69
N GLU A 249 14.40 9.88 -15.97
CA GLU A 249 14.80 11.06 -16.74
C GLU A 249 13.68 12.10 -16.84
N ASP A 250 12.45 11.69 -17.13
CA ASP A 250 11.33 12.61 -17.41
C ASP A 250 10.73 13.23 -16.14
N ILE A 251 10.74 12.49 -15.02
CA ILE A 251 10.02 12.89 -13.80
C ILE A 251 10.99 13.20 -12.67
N VAL A 252 11.90 12.29 -12.36
CA VAL A 252 12.75 12.40 -11.17
C VAL A 252 13.81 13.47 -11.36
N VAL A 253 14.52 13.48 -12.49
CA VAL A 253 15.55 14.49 -12.79
C VAL A 253 14.97 15.91 -12.73
N ARG A 254 13.83 16.14 -13.39
CA ARG A 254 13.16 17.45 -13.35
C ARG A 254 12.88 17.88 -11.91
N SER A 255 12.38 16.97 -11.09
CA SER A 255 11.98 17.27 -9.72
C SER A 255 13.18 17.54 -8.80
N LEU A 256 14.29 16.83 -9.00
CA LEU A 256 15.54 17.09 -8.29
C LEU A 256 16.16 18.44 -8.69
N THR A 257 16.10 18.80 -9.99
CA THR A 257 16.53 20.11 -10.48
C THR A 257 15.70 21.25 -9.88
N ASP A 258 14.36 21.13 -9.93
CA ASP A 258 13.47 22.16 -9.37
C ASP A 258 13.73 22.36 -7.86
N TRP A 259 13.99 21.27 -7.12
CA TRP A 259 14.34 21.35 -5.70
C TRP A 259 15.71 21.97 -5.46
N HIS A 260 16.71 21.56 -6.22
CA HIS A 260 18.04 22.13 -6.15
C HIS A 260 17.99 23.65 -6.34
N ASP A 261 17.33 24.12 -7.40
CA ASP A 261 17.24 25.54 -7.73
C ASP A 261 16.49 26.33 -6.66
N ALA A 262 15.45 25.73 -6.06
CA ALA A 262 14.69 26.35 -4.98
C ALA A 262 15.48 26.48 -3.67
N THR A 263 16.28 25.47 -3.30
CA THR A 263 16.90 25.40 -1.95
C THR A 263 18.39 25.71 -1.92
N MET A 264 19.04 25.69 -3.08
CA MET A 264 20.48 25.85 -3.26
C MET A 264 20.80 26.80 -4.43
N ALA A 265 19.99 27.85 -4.60
CA ALA A 265 20.16 28.86 -5.64
C ALA A 265 21.59 29.43 -5.69
N GLY A 266 22.17 29.44 -6.91
CA GLY A 266 23.52 29.95 -7.15
C GLY A 266 24.66 28.96 -6.84
N THR A 267 24.33 27.71 -6.50
CA THR A 267 25.31 26.61 -6.48
C THR A 267 25.17 25.77 -7.76
N ASP A 268 26.26 25.11 -8.16
CA ASP A 268 26.21 24.21 -9.32
C ASP A 268 25.45 22.92 -8.97
N TYR A 269 24.65 22.44 -9.90
CA TYR A 269 23.94 21.17 -9.74
C TYR A 269 24.96 20.01 -9.57
N PRO A 270 24.73 19.06 -8.63
CA PRO A 270 25.66 17.96 -8.39
C PRO A 270 25.93 17.13 -9.65
N LEU A 271 27.13 16.54 -9.74
CA LEU A 271 27.45 15.59 -10.80
C LEU A 271 26.51 14.38 -10.71
N VAL A 272 25.89 13.99 -11.82
CA VAL A 272 25.13 12.73 -11.91
C VAL A 272 26.07 11.63 -12.38
N GLU A 273 26.26 10.60 -11.56
CA GLU A 273 27.05 9.42 -11.89
C GLU A 273 26.28 8.46 -12.81
N ASN A 274 27.02 7.53 -13.42
CA ASN A 274 26.43 6.48 -14.25
C ASN A 274 25.43 5.66 -13.45
N ALA A 275 24.35 5.26 -14.13
CA ALA A 275 23.35 4.37 -13.55
C ALA A 275 23.94 3.04 -13.10
N VAL A 276 23.48 2.59 -11.94
CA VAL A 276 23.76 1.25 -11.42
C VAL A 276 22.50 0.41 -11.51
N TRP A 277 22.56 -0.64 -12.32
CA TRP A 277 21.52 -1.66 -12.36
C TRP A 277 21.77 -2.71 -11.29
N ILE A 278 20.80 -2.86 -10.39
CA ILE A 278 20.78 -3.89 -9.36
C ILE A 278 20.11 -5.13 -9.96
N GLU A 279 20.89 -6.20 -10.13
CA GLU A 279 20.46 -7.44 -10.81
C GLU A 279 19.93 -8.52 -9.85
N ALA A 280 19.93 -8.25 -8.55
CA ALA A 280 19.54 -9.17 -7.49
C ALA A 280 19.01 -8.42 -6.25
N PRO A 281 18.17 -9.06 -5.42
CA PRO A 281 17.64 -10.42 -5.60
C PRO A 281 16.53 -10.48 -6.66
N LYS A 282 16.34 -11.66 -7.25
CA LYS A 282 15.18 -11.92 -8.12
C LYS A 282 14.05 -12.48 -7.28
N GLN A 283 12.80 -12.09 -7.58
CA GLN A 283 11.68 -12.70 -6.89
C GLN A 283 11.57 -14.19 -7.23
N PRO A 284 11.35 -15.05 -6.22
CA PRO A 284 11.20 -16.49 -6.43
C PRO A 284 9.80 -16.87 -6.97
N ASP A 285 8.87 -15.92 -6.99
CA ASP A 285 7.46 -16.12 -7.33
C ASP A 285 6.91 -14.94 -8.17
N GLY A 286 5.60 -14.89 -8.42
CA GLY A 286 4.93 -13.84 -9.20
C GLY A 286 4.25 -12.74 -8.39
N THR A 287 4.47 -12.68 -7.07
CA THR A 287 3.69 -11.89 -6.10
C THR A 287 4.53 -11.10 -5.11
N SER A 288 5.84 -11.32 -5.07
CA SER A 288 6.74 -10.80 -4.03
C SER A 288 7.56 -9.59 -4.45
N CYS A 289 7.32 -9.03 -5.65
CA CYS A 289 7.98 -7.80 -6.11
C CYS A 289 7.95 -6.67 -5.08
N GLY A 290 6.80 -6.38 -4.46
CA GLY A 290 6.69 -5.33 -3.44
C GLY A 290 7.50 -5.60 -2.18
N VAL A 291 7.56 -6.87 -1.74
CA VAL A 291 8.39 -7.30 -0.59
C VAL A 291 9.86 -7.05 -0.87
N LEU A 292 10.31 -7.40 -2.08
CA LEU A 292 11.69 -7.24 -2.51
C LEU A 292 12.05 -5.77 -2.73
N ILE A 293 11.14 -4.94 -3.27
CA ILE A 293 11.35 -3.49 -3.38
C ILE A 293 11.59 -2.89 -2.01
N ILE A 294 10.71 -3.14 -1.03
CA ILE A 294 10.86 -2.61 0.33
C ILE A 294 12.18 -3.11 0.95
N GLY A 295 12.50 -4.40 0.81
CA GLY A 295 13.76 -4.97 1.31
C GLY A 295 15.00 -4.34 0.68
N GLN A 296 14.95 -4.03 -0.62
CA GLN A 296 16.05 -3.38 -1.34
C GLN A 296 16.23 -1.94 -0.88
N VAL A 297 15.15 -1.18 -0.76
CA VAL A 297 15.17 0.20 -0.23
C VAL A 297 15.76 0.22 1.18
N TYR A 298 15.27 -0.67 2.05
CA TYR A 298 15.77 -0.80 3.43
C TYR A 298 17.28 -1.07 3.47
N SER A 299 17.74 -2.08 2.72
CA SER A 299 19.15 -2.51 2.74
C SER A 299 20.09 -1.43 2.20
N MET A 300 19.67 -0.76 1.12
CA MET A 300 20.45 0.32 0.51
C MET A 300 20.59 1.53 1.45
N LEU A 301 19.51 1.93 2.13
CA LEU A 301 19.56 3.07 3.04
C LEU A 301 20.34 2.77 4.33
N LYS A 302 20.50 1.49 4.71
CA LYS A 302 21.38 1.05 5.81
C LYS A 302 22.83 0.78 5.35
N ASP A 303 23.19 1.13 4.12
CA ASP A 303 24.50 0.89 3.49
C ASP A 303 24.92 -0.59 3.55
N SER A 304 23.96 -1.49 3.32
CA SER A 304 24.18 -2.93 3.28
C SER A 304 23.92 -3.49 1.89
N LEU A 305 24.91 -4.24 1.40
CA LEU A 305 24.85 -4.92 0.10
C LEU A 305 24.59 -6.43 0.23
N ARG A 306 24.31 -6.93 1.45
CA ARG A 306 24.09 -8.38 1.66
C ARG A 306 22.82 -8.83 0.96
N PHE A 307 21.71 -8.14 1.17
CA PHE A 307 20.46 -8.42 0.48
C PHE A 307 20.55 -8.22 -1.04
N THR A 308 21.19 -7.13 -1.49
CA THR A 308 21.39 -6.77 -2.92
C THR A 308 22.07 -7.86 -3.74
N ARG A 309 22.75 -8.82 -3.10
CA ARG A 309 23.47 -9.92 -3.76
C ARG A 309 22.91 -11.29 -3.39
N ALA A 310 21.84 -11.34 -2.61
CA ALA A 310 21.26 -12.58 -2.11
C ALA A 310 20.50 -13.33 -3.21
N VAL A 311 20.41 -14.64 -3.04
CA VAL A 311 19.40 -15.48 -3.70
C VAL A 311 18.28 -15.65 -2.69
N ILE A 312 17.08 -15.22 -3.05
CA ILE A 312 15.92 -15.21 -2.15
C ILE A 312 15.04 -16.42 -2.44
N THR A 313 14.72 -17.16 -1.38
CA THR A 313 13.83 -18.31 -1.39
C THR A 313 12.40 -17.91 -1.01
N ALA A 314 11.44 -18.83 -1.18
CA ALA A 314 10.07 -18.62 -0.70
C ALA A 314 10.01 -18.47 0.83
N ASP A 315 10.89 -19.17 1.56
CA ASP A 315 10.99 -19.07 3.02
C ASP A 315 11.51 -17.69 3.45
N ASP A 316 12.51 -17.15 2.74
CA ASP A 316 13.00 -15.79 2.98
C ASP A 316 11.88 -14.75 2.77
N VAL A 317 11.10 -14.89 1.69
CA VAL A 317 9.94 -14.03 1.43
C VAL A 317 8.91 -14.13 2.55
N ALA A 318 8.61 -15.34 3.04
CA ALA A 318 7.64 -15.53 4.12
C ALA A 318 8.10 -14.84 5.41
N ILE A 319 9.39 -14.92 5.74
CA ILE A 319 9.97 -14.22 6.89
C ILE A 319 9.98 -12.70 6.67
N MET A 320 10.34 -12.22 5.48
CA MET A 320 10.27 -10.79 5.17
C MET A 320 8.85 -10.24 5.33
N ARG A 321 7.83 -10.96 4.83
CA ARG A 321 6.42 -10.58 5.04
C ARG A 321 6.05 -10.56 6.52
N LEU A 322 6.48 -11.57 7.28
CA LEU A 322 6.26 -11.64 8.72
C LEU A 322 6.86 -10.43 9.46
N ARG A 323 8.01 -9.92 9.02
CA ARG A 323 8.68 -8.77 9.65
C ARG A 323 8.13 -7.41 9.20
N ILE A 324 7.63 -7.35 7.97
CA ILE A 324 6.97 -6.16 7.45
C ILE A 324 5.65 -5.94 8.19
N MET A 325 4.84 -7.00 8.38
CA MET A 325 3.60 -6.95 9.16
C MET A 325 3.82 -6.47 10.60
#